data_AF-A0A950N080-F1
#
_entry.id   AF-A0A950N080-F1
#
_cell.length_a   1.000
_cell.length_b   1.000
_cell.length_c   1.000
_cell.angle_alpha   90.00
_cell.angle_beta   90.00
_cell.angle_gamma   90.00
#
_symmetry.space_group_name_H-M   'P 1'
#
loop_
_entity.id
_entity.type
_entity.pdbx_description
1 polymer ?
#
loop_
_entity_poly.entity_id
_entity_poly.type
_entity_poly.pdbx_seq_one_letter_code
_entity_poly.pdbx_strand_id
1 'polypeptide(L)'
;MGLIALLGVSASSLALPALAANFNVNNASDLANAINGAGNGDTITFKSDITLSSNLPSITKNVTIFGDGKTLSGQDSFRGFIVGDPFDTSVKPAVAINNLSIIHTLAMGGRGAPGDPADGAGGGGAGLGGGLLILAGANVTATNVFFQQNRAQGGKGGNVVQGLFFGGGGGGGWSTDGKEGHHGFGGHGGVPGGGDGGNGRSGDLAQPGLFGGGGGGQGSQRNLPGGAGGFGGGGGGAASTSVFEERPRGGVGGFGGGDGGPLPDFKTRDMNNAAAGSGGGGAGLGGAVFVGLGGSLTLAGAMGISGSAAAGGEAGAGLGRTPTEARRPGLRPLGPTGSDGMGFGAGLFLQGNGSLALAPGAGQTQTISDAIADQTGVGGTGEDAGSWRLVKNGAGTTILTGANAYSGGTTINAGVLQGTAISLPGSILDNAALVFNQAVDGTHDGDISGAGSMTKTGLRTLIQNGAVTYSGSTTVDGGALLLTSPLTASSGVSLTGGGLLGATRTMMLTQNVTIDTALGGGFYASAGTNLSLGGVVSGGQLLKVGAGDVTLTGANTFTGASITSGVLRFNTDANLGKPGVIIIDGGSVGSTSATPVAPAIGRPLSLIGAGGVDVANAGLTWSGPISGSG
;
A
#
# COMPACT_ATOMS: atom_id res chain seq x y z
N MET A 1 56.70 -30.02 49.49
CA MET A 1 55.36 -29.73 50.02
C MET A 1 55.07 -28.26 49.73
N GLY A 2 54.08 -28.00 48.88
CA GLY A 2 53.87 -26.72 48.22
C GLY A 2 53.25 -25.65 49.11
N LEU A 3 53.75 -24.42 48.94
CA LEU A 3 53.27 -23.19 49.55
C LEU A 3 52.13 -22.64 48.66
N ILE A 4 50.89 -22.66 49.15
CA ILE A 4 49.73 -22.13 48.43
C ILE A 4 49.61 -20.63 48.70
N ALA A 5 49.67 -19.84 47.64
CA ALA A 5 49.44 -18.40 47.64
C ALA A 5 47.94 -18.08 47.72
N LEU A 6 47.59 -17.16 48.62
CA LEU A 6 46.26 -16.59 48.81
C LEU A 6 46.01 -15.53 47.73
N LEU A 7 45.24 -15.86 46.70
CA LEU A 7 44.74 -14.88 45.72
C LEU A 7 43.51 -14.16 46.28
N GLY A 8 43.63 -12.85 46.49
CA GLY A 8 42.49 -11.96 46.73
C GLY A 8 41.63 -11.85 45.49
N VAL A 9 40.41 -12.40 45.54
CA VAL A 9 39.39 -12.19 44.53
C VAL A 9 38.76 -10.82 44.79
N SER A 10 38.98 -9.86 43.90
CA SER A 10 38.20 -8.65 43.85
C SER A 10 36.75 -9.02 43.53
N ALA A 11 35.84 -8.69 44.44
CA ALA A 11 34.42 -8.75 44.16
C ALA A 11 34.11 -7.69 43.08
N SER A 12 34.15 -8.09 41.81
CA SER A 12 33.43 -7.38 40.76
C SER A 12 31.97 -7.39 41.18
N SER A 13 31.47 -6.24 41.60
CA SER A 13 30.04 -6.03 41.85
C SER A 13 29.32 -6.32 40.53
N LEU A 14 28.82 -7.54 40.38
CA LEU A 14 27.77 -7.86 39.43
C LEU A 14 26.61 -6.95 39.82
N ALA A 15 26.45 -5.84 39.10
CA ALA A 15 25.25 -5.04 39.19
C ALA A 15 24.08 -5.98 38.91
N LEU A 16 23.25 -6.22 39.92
CA LEU A 16 21.96 -6.86 39.73
C LEU A 16 21.26 -6.13 38.57
N PRO A 17 20.59 -6.84 37.64
CA PRO A 17 19.81 -6.17 36.62
C PRO A 17 18.91 -5.14 37.31
N ALA A 18 18.96 -3.89 36.86
CA ALA A 18 18.05 -2.88 37.37
C ALA A 18 16.63 -3.43 37.24
N LEU A 19 15.89 -3.48 38.35
CA LEU A 19 14.52 -3.98 38.34
C LEU A 19 13.72 -3.08 37.40
N ALA A 20 13.05 -3.67 36.42
CA ALA A 20 12.21 -2.91 35.49
C ALA A 20 11.22 -2.02 36.25
N ALA A 21 11.26 -0.72 35.99
CA ALA A 21 10.36 0.26 36.58
C ALA A 21 9.03 0.29 35.83
N ASN A 22 7.97 0.73 36.53
CA ASN A 22 6.67 0.99 35.93
C ASN A 22 6.29 2.46 36.11
N PHE A 23 6.17 3.18 35.01
CA PHE A 23 5.77 4.58 34.96
C PHE A 23 4.27 4.67 34.68
N ASN A 24 3.48 5.05 35.69
CA ASN A 24 2.05 5.31 35.51
C ASN A 24 1.84 6.72 34.96
N VAL A 25 1.09 6.85 33.85
CA VAL A 25 0.88 8.12 33.16
C VAL A 25 -0.62 8.48 33.11
N ASN A 26 -0.96 9.70 33.52
CA ASN A 26 -2.35 10.19 33.55
C ASN A 26 -2.61 11.36 32.58
N ASN A 27 -1.56 11.94 32.02
CA ASN A 27 -1.64 13.09 31.13
C ASN A 27 -0.41 13.14 30.20
N ALA A 28 -0.41 14.09 29.25
CA ALA A 28 0.64 14.21 28.26
C ALA A 28 2.03 14.55 28.87
N SER A 29 2.08 15.33 29.95
CA SER A 29 3.34 15.66 30.62
C SER A 29 3.92 14.44 31.32
N ASP A 30 3.10 13.65 32.02
CA ASP A 30 3.52 12.39 32.62
C ASP A 30 4.10 11.45 31.56
N LEU A 31 3.43 11.32 30.41
CA LEU A 31 3.88 10.48 29.31
C LEU A 31 5.23 10.94 28.74
N ALA A 32 5.39 12.24 28.49
CA ALA A 32 6.66 12.79 28.01
C ALA A 32 7.81 12.57 29.01
N ASN A 33 7.54 12.79 30.31
CA ASN A 33 8.52 12.56 31.38
C ASN A 33 8.87 11.08 31.51
N ALA A 34 7.89 10.17 31.38
CA ALA A 34 8.10 8.73 31.42
C ALA A 34 8.96 8.25 30.24
N ILE A 35 8.73 8.75 29.02
CA ILE A 35 9.56 8.40 27.85
C ILE A 35 11.02 8.84 28.06
N ASN A 36 11.25 10.05 28.59
CA ASN A 36 12.61 10.54 28.86
C ASN A 36 13.29 9.82 30.03
N GLY A 37 12.53 9.43 31.05
CA GLY A 37 13.03 8.84 32.28
C GLY A 37 13.19 7.31 32.26
N ALA A 38 12.54 6.62 31.31
CA ALA A 38 12.57 5.16 31.23
C ALA A 38 13.95 4.62 30.82
N GLY A 39 14.36 3.53 31.47
CA GLY A 39 15.47 2.68 31.10
C GLY A 39 15.06 1.50 30.22
N ASN A 40 16.04 0.70 29.81
CA ASN A 40 15.78 -0.54 29.07
C ASN A 40 15.10 -1.58 29.98
N GLY A 41 13.98 -2.12 29.52
CA GLY A 41 13.15 -3.11 30.23
C GLY A 41 11.94 -2.49 30.93
N ASP A 42 11.86 -1.16 31.02
CA ASP A 42 10.80 -0.48 31.76
C ASP A 42 9.45 -0.52 31.04
N THR A 43 8.38 -0.34 31.83
CA THR A 43 7.00 -0.26 31.34
C THR A 43 6.42 1.12 31.58
N ILE A 44 5.73 1.67 30.58
CA ILE A 44 4.94 2.89 30.66
C ILE A 44 3.47 2.49 30.59
N THR A 45 2.74 2.67 31.70
CA THR A 45 1.35 2.24 31.86
C THR A 45 0.39 3.41 31.83
N PHE A 46 -0.54 3.42 30.87
CA PHE A 46 -1.62 4.38 30.81
C PHE A 46 -2.62 4.13 31.93
N LYS A 47 -3.03 5.20 32.63
CA LYS A 47 -4.08 5.16 33.66
C LYS A 47 -5.34 5.92 33.26
N SER A 48 -5.25 6.74 32.21
CA SER A 48 -6.34 7.51 31.61
C SER A 48 -6.14 7.62 30.11
N ASP A 49 -7.15 8.11 29.42
CA ASP A 49 -6.98 8.62 28.05
C ASP A 49 -6.10 9.87 28.08
N ILE A 50 -5.14 9.95 27.16
CA ILE A 50 -4.16 11.03 27.08
C ILE A 50 -4.41 11.82 25.79
N THR A 51 -4.63 13.12 25.97
CA THR A 51 -4.66 14.10 24.87
C THR A 51 -3.36 14.88 24.88
N LEU A 52 -2.65 14.90 23.74
CA LEU A 52 -1.40 15.62 23.59
C LEU A 52 -1.61 17.13 23.53
N SER A 53 -0.72 17.85 24.22
CA SER A 53 -0.61 19.32 24.19
C SER A 53 0.73 19.80 23.61
N SER A 54 1.61 18.85 23.28
CA SER A 54 2.94 19.06 22.70
C SER A 54 3.42 17.78 22.04
N ASN A 55 4.43 17.88 21.18
CA ASN A 55 5.09 16.70 20.61
C ASN A 55 5.75 15.86 21.72
N LEU A 56 5.65 14.54 21.59
CA LEU A 56 6.33 13.60 22.49
C LEU A 56 7.82 13.51 22.13
N PRO A 57 8.70 13.27 23.12
CA PRO A 57 10.10 12.93 22.85
C PRO A 57 10.21 11.56 22.17
N SER A 58 11.35 11.34 21.50
CA SER A 58 11.65 10.05 20.87
C SER A 58 11.90 8.95 21.90
N ILE A 59 11.33 7.77 21.65
CA ILE A 59 11.59 6.57 22.44
C ILE A 59 12.90 5.94 21.94
N THR A 60 13.96 6.07 22.73
CA THR A 60 15.31 5.60 22.40
C THR A 60 15.72 4.36 23.19
N LYS A 61 14.84 3.83 24.04
CA LYS A 61 15.08 2.69 24.94
C LYS A 61 14.14 1.53 24.64
N ASN A 62 14.55 0.33 25.05
CA ASN A 62 13.73 -0.86 24.96
C ASN A 62 12.64 -0.79 26.04
N VAL A 63 11.43 -0.41 25.68
CA VAL A 63 10.34 -0.23 26.66
C VAL A 63 9.06 -0.92 26.21
N THR A 64 8.19 -1.19 27.18
CA THR A 64 6.82 -1.62 26.92
C THR A 64 5.86 -0.48 27.21
N ILE A 65 5.06 -0.07 26.24
CA ILE A 65 3.92 0.82 26.42
C ILE A 65 2.68 -0.05 26.61
N PHE A 66 2.10 0.02 27.81
CA PHE A 66 0.86 -0.68 28.15
C PHE A 66 -0.30 0.33 28.20
N GLY A 67 -1.11 0.34 27.15
CA GLY A 67 -2.22 1.26 26.98
C GLY A 67 -3.44 0.94 27.83
N ASP A 68 -3.60 -0.29 28.33
CA ASP A 68 -4.74 -0.72 29.17
C ASP A 68 -6.13 -0.37 28.58
N GLY A 69 -6.24 -0.43 27.24
CA GLY A 69 -7.46 -0.07 26.50
C GLY A 69 -7.73 1.43 26.38
N LYS A 70 -6.77 2.29 26.79
CA LYS A 70 -6.89 3.75 26.72
C LYS A 70 -6.58 4.31 25.33
N THR A 71 -6.80 5.61 25.22
CA THR A 71 -6.58 6.38 24.00
C THR A 71 -5.40 7.34 24.15
N LEU A 72 -4.59 7.46 23.11
CA LEU A 72 -3.66 8.56 22.85
C LEU A 72 -4.22 9.40 21.69
N SER A 73 -4.61 10.64 21.95
CA SER A 73 -5.12 11.57 20.93
C SER A 73 -4.13 12.69 20.65
N GLY A 74 -3.86 12.96 19.37
CA GLY A 74 -3.05 14.10 18.93
C GLY A 74 -3.84 15.37 18.63
N GLN A 75 -5.18 15.36 18.74
CA GLN A 75 -6.06 16.51 18.44
C GLN A 75 -5.81 17.16 17.08
N ASP A 76 -5.53 16.35 16.07
CA ASP A 76 -5.20 16.75 14.71
C ASP A 76 -4.02 17.74 14.63
N SER A 77 -3.18 17.80 15.66
CA SER A 77 -2.14 18.82 15.83
C SER A 77 -0.78 18.22 16.19
N PHE A 78 -0.77 17.09 16.90
CA PHE A 78 0.47 16.48 17.39
C PHE A 78 0.62 15.06 16.86
N ARG A 79 1.87 14.70 16.56
CA ARG A 79 2.26 13.34 16.23
C ARG A 79 2.12 12.44 17.46
N GLY A 80 1.82 11.16 17.22
CA GLY A 80 1.93 10.13 18.24
C GLY A 80 3.39 9.79 18.57
N PHE A 81 3.75 8.51 18.54
CA PHE A 81 5.06 8.06 18.99
C PHE A 81 6.14 8.17 17.91
N ILE A 82 7.37 8.48 18.32
CA ILE A 82 8.59 8.33 17.52
C ILE A 82 9.45 7.27 18.19
N VAL A 83 9.91 6.27 17.45
CA VAL A 83 10.75 5.18 17.96
C VAL A 83 12.09 5.18 17.23
N GLY A 84 13.18 5.26 17.98
CA GLY A 84 14.54 5.47 17.49
C GLY A 84 14.99 6.93 17.64
N ASP A 85 16.24 7.22 17.27
CA ASP A 85 16.82 8.56 17.40
C ASP A 85 16.96 9.24 16.02
N PRO A 86 16.41 10.46 15.84
CA PRO A 86 16.52 11.21 14.58
C PRO A 86 17.92 11.73 14.25
N PHE A 87 18.84 11.74 15.22
CA PHE A 87 20.20 12.24 15.09
C PHE A 87 21.26 11.15 15.25
N ASP A 88 20.92 9.99 15.82
CA ASP A 88 21.82 8.85 16.00
C ASP A 88 21.21 7.52 15.49
N THR A 89 21.55 7.16 14.26
CA THR A 89 21.07 5.91 13.61
C THR A 89 21.64 4.64 14.24
N SER A 90 22.56 4.73 15.20
CA SER A 90 23.04 3.58 15.97
C SER A 90 22.03 3.13 17.04
N VAL A 91 21.09 4.01 17.42
CA VAL A 91 20.05 3.75 18.42
C VAL A 91 18.87 3.00 17.81
N LYS A 92 18.77 1.70 18.12
CA LYS A 92 17.81 0.76 17.51
C LYS A 92 16.94 0.05 18.57
N PRO A 93 16.05 0.78 19.25
CA PRO A 93 15.27 0.21 20.35
C PRO A 93 14.26 -0.82 19.84
N ALA A 94 13.91 -1.75 20.73
CA ALA A 94 12.79 -2.67 20.58
C ALA A 94 11.64 -2.23 21.51
N VAL A 95 10.53 -1.80 20.92
CA VAL A 95 9.37 -1.26 21.66
C VAL A 95 8.16 -2.14 21.45
N ALA A 96 7.50 -2.50 22.56
CA ALA A 96 6.19 -3.15 22.51
C ALA A 96 5.10 -2.14 22.86
N ILE A 97 4.04 -2.05 22.06
CA ILE A 97 2.86 -1.22 22.32
C ILE A 97 1.65 -2.13 22.42
N ASN A 98 0.95 -2.12 23.54
CA ASN A 98 -0.11 -3.07 23.82
C ASN A 98 -1.42 -2.37 24.21
N ASN A 99 -2.55 -2.81 23.65
CA ASN A 99 -3.90 -2.41 24.06
C ASN A 99 -4.09 -0.87 24.10
N LEU A 100 -3.87 -0.19 22.98
CA LEU A 100 -3.93 1.27 22.90
C LEU A 100 -4.67 1.71 21.63
N SER A 101 -5.50 2.75 21.72
CA SER A 101 -6.02 3.44 20.54
C SER A 101 -5.20 4.71 20.29
N ILE A 102 -4.58 4.84 19.12
CA ILE A 102 -3.83 6.03 18.69
C ILE A 102 -4.66 6.73 17.62
N ILE A 103 -5.17 7.92 17.95
CA ILE A 103 -6.19 8.58 17.15
C ILE A 103 -5.87 10.05 16.90
N HIS A 104 -6.37 10.60 15.78
CA HIS A 104 -6.32 12.05 15.49
C HIS A 104 -4.92 12.63 15.67
N THR A 105 -3.88 11.89 15.32
CA THR A 105 -2.51 12.40 15.37
C THR A 105 -2.14 13.03 14.03
N LEU A 106 -1.30 14.07 14.07
CA LEU A 106 -0.83 14.76 12.87
C LEU A 106 0.69 14.85 12.85
N ALA A 107 1.30 14.25 11.85
CA ALA A 107 2.68 14.49 11.45
C ALA A 107 2.70 15.58 10.39
N MET A 108 3.07 16.81 10.74
CA MET A 108 3.21 17.92 9.79
C MET A 108 4.68 18.22 9.52
N GLY A 109 5.08 18.16 8.25
CA GLY A 109 6.37 18.65 7.81
C GLY A 109 6.49 20.16 8.02
N GLY A 110 7.67 20.61 8.40
CA GLY A 110 7.99 22.02 8.55
C GLY A 110 7.92 22.76 7.22
N ARG A 111 7.52 24.02 7.28
CA ARG A 111 7.44 24.89 6.10
C ARG A 111 8.84 25.29 5.65
N GLY A 112 9.03 25.40 4.34
CA GLY A 112 10.19 26.07 3.79
C GLY A 112 10.15 27.56 4.12
N ALA A 113 11.30 28.16 4.43
CA ALA A 113 11.38 29.58 4.68
C ALA A 113 11.15 30.38 3.38
N PRO A 114 10.55 31.57 3.47
CA PRO A 114 10.37 32.42 2.31
C PRO A 114 11.72 32.87 1.73
N GLY A 115 11.71 33.17 0.42
CA GLY A 115 12.80 33.85 -0.29
C GLY A 115 12.37 35.24 -0.75
N ASP A 116 13.34 36.12 -1.04
CA ASP A 116 13.10 37.42 -1.68
C ASP A 116 13.17 37.30 -3.21
N PRO A 117 12.64 38.21 -4.03
CA PRO A 117 12.90 38.31 -5.48
C PRO A 117 14.32 37.99 -5.97
N ALA A 118 15.36 38.16 -5.15
CA ALA A 118 16.74 37.83 -5.49
C ALA A 118 17.28 36.52 -4.90
N ASP A 119 16.52 35.83 -4.06
CA ASP A 119 16.93 34.67 -3.27
C ASP A 119 15.85 33.58 -3.30
N GLY A 120 16.25 32.34 -3.58
CA GLY A 120 15.35 31.19 -3.65
C GLY A 120 14.72 30.90 -2.29
N ALA A 121 13.47 30.45 -2.31
CA ALA A 121 12.79 30.02 -1.10
C ALA A 121 13.14 28.57 -0.73
N GLY A 122 13.07 28.21 0.55
CA GLY A 122 13.34 26.83 1.01
C GLY A 122 12.22 25.86 0.63
N GLY A 123 12.55 24.58 0.46
CA GLY A 123 11.57 23.51 0.26
C GLY A 123 10.87 23.10 1.56
N GLY A 124 9.67 22.53 1.47
CA GLY A 124 8.94 21.99 2.62
C GLY A 124 9.49 20.65 3.12
N GLY A 125 9.42 20.38 4.42
CA GLY A 125 9.78 19.09 5.02
C GLY A 125 8.69 18.04 4.89
N ALA A 126 9.00 16.77 5.14
CA ALA A 126 8.08 15.66 5.04
C ALA A 126 7.21 15.47 6.30
N GLY A 127 5.94 15.09 6.15
CA GLY A 127 5.13 14.52 7.22
C GLY A 127 5.21 13.00 7.19
N LEU A 128 5.76 12.36 8.23
CA LEU A 128 6.08 10.92 8.23
C LEU A 128 5.48 10.16 9.40
N GLY A 129 4.40 9.38 9.28
CA GLY A 129 3.91 8.58 10.41
C GLY A 129 3.15 9.41 11.44
N GLY A 130 1.88 9.71 11.16
CA GLY A 130 1.03 10.49 12.06
C GLY A 130 0.93 9.87 13.45
N GLY A 131 0.52 8.61 13.51
CA GLY A 131 0.36 7.85 14.75
C GLY A 131 1.66 7.27 15.28
N LEU A 132 2.48 6.72 14.39
CA LEU A 132 3.74 6.08 14.75
C LEU A 132 4.79 6.30 13.65
N LEU A 133 5.94 6.81 14.06
CA LEU A 133 7.13 6.95 13.25
C LEU A 133 8.22 6.02 13.77
N ILE A 134 8.57 5.00 12.99
CA ILE A 134 9.66 4.06 13.31
C ILE A 134 10.88 4.49 12.49
N LEU A 135 11.94 4.91 13.18
CA LEU A 135 13.18 5.34 12.56
C LEU A 135 14.09 4.16 12.22
N ALA A 136 15.19 4.46 11.52
CA ALA A 136 16.03 3.47 10.90
C ALA A 136 16.54 2.40 11.90
N GLY A 137 16.28 1.12 11.59
CA GLY A 137 16.70 -0.01 12.40
C GLY A 137 15.92 -0.27 13.70
N ALA A 138 14.96 0.59 14.07
CA ALA A 138 14.14 0.38 15.26
C ALA A 138 13.07 -0.70 15.03
N ASN A 139 12.66 -1.39 16.10
CA ASN A 139 11.76 -2.54 16.02
C ASN A 139 10.52 -2.29 16.87
N VAL A 140 9.33 -2.42 16.29
CA VAL A 140 8.07 -2.25 17.03
C VAL A 140 7.18 -3.47 16.89
N THR A 141 6.64 -3.93 18.02
CA THR A 141 5.51 -4.87 18.07
C THR A 141 4.30 -4.15 18.63
N ALA A 142 3.24 -4.04 17.84
CA ALA A 142 1.97 -3.45 18.25
C ALA A 142 0.92 -4.56 18.42
N THR A 143 0.48 -4.81 19.64
CA THR A 143 -0.51 -5.85 19.97
C THR A 143 -1.82 -5.22 20.41
N ASN A 144 -2.92 -5.50 19.71
CA ASN A 144 -4.22 -4.90 19.98
C ASN A 144 -4.19 -3.36 19.96
N VAL A 145 -3.49 -2.77 18.98
CA VAL A 145 -3.35 -1.31 18.86
C VAL A 145 -4.18 -0.80 17.69
N PHE A 146 -5.11 0.12 17.92
CA PHE A 146 -5.94 0.70 16.87
C PHE A 146 -5.37 2.02 16.39
N PHE A 147 -5.18 2.18 15.09
CA PHE A 147 -4.78 3.45 14.48
C PHE A 147 -5.96 4.04 13.72
N GLN A 148 -6.49 5.18 14.17
CA GLN A 148 -7.70 5.75 13.58
C GLN A 148 -7.54 7.24 13.31
N GLN A 149 -7.90 7.68 12.10
CA GLN A 149 -7.93 9.10 11.75
C GLN A 149 -6.58 9.82 11.97
N ASN A 150 -5.49 9.10 11.75
CA ASN A 150 -4.14 9.65 11.88
C ASN A 150 -3.70 10.23 10.53
N ARG A 151 -2.91 11.31 10.57
CA ARG A 151 -2.59 12.10 9.38
C ARG A 151 -1.10 12.35 9.25
N ALA A 152 -0.61 12.20 8.03
CA ALA A 152 0.72 12.65 7.62
C ALA A 152 0.58 13.71 6.54
N GLN A 153 1.14 14.90 6.77
CA GLN A 153 1.05 16.04 5.87
C GLN A 153 2.42 16.64 5.60
N GLY A 154 2.79 16.75 4.33
CA GLY A 154 3.99 17.48 3.94
C GLY A 154 3.91 18.97 4.28
N GLY A 155 5.07 19.55 4.59
CA GLY A 155 5.22 20.98 4.80
C GLY A 155 5.09 21.75 3.50
N LYS A 156 4.55 22.96 3.58
CA LYS A 156 4.46 23.84 2.40
C LYS A 156 5.85 24.31 1.97
N GLY A 157 6.07 24.44 0.67
CA GLY A 157 7.23 25.14 0.13
C GLY A 157 7.23 26.62 0.52
N GLY A 158 8.41 27.22 0.60
CA GLY A 158 8.56 28.65 0.90
C GLY A 158 8.07 29.51 -0.26
N ASN A 159 7.37 30.60 0.06
CA ASN A 159 6.93 31.58 -0.92
C ASN A 159 8.07 32.52 -1.33
N VAL A 160 7.96 33.12 -2.52
CA VAL A 160 8.76 34.30 -2.86
C VAL A 160 7.97 35.55 -2.45
N VAL A 161 8.52 36.35 -1.54
CA VAL A 161 7.88 37.55 -0.97
C VAL A 161 8.79 38.76 -1.09
N GLN A 162 8.25 39.95 -1.37
CA GLN A 162 9.03 41.19 -1.44
C GLN A 162 9.56 41.56 -0.04
N GLY A 163 10.88 41.56 0.14
CA GLY A 163 11.58 41.86 1.38
C GLY A 163 12.99 42.41 1.14
N LEU A 164 13.76 42.62 2.22
CA LEU A 164 15.17 43.01 2.17
C LEU A 164 16.03 41.87 2.77
N PHE A 165 15.79 40.65 2.30
CA PHE A 165 16.59 39.49 2.66
C PHE A 165 17.70 39.34 1.61
N PHE A 166 18.92 39.04 2.06
CA PHE A 166 20.10 38.94 1.18
C PHE A 166 20.69 37.51 1.23
N GLY A 167 19.85 36.50 1.45
CA GLY A 167 20.23 35.09 1.54
C GLY A 167 19.03 34.17 1.34
N GLY A 168 19.28 32.98 0.77
CA GLY A 168 18.24 31.99 0.48
C GLY A 168 17.53 31.48 1.73
N GLY A 169 16.26 31.10 1.60
CA GLY A 169 15.47 30.54 2.70
C GLY A 169 15.93 29.13 3.09
N GLY A 170 16.00 28.82 4.39
CA GLY A 170 16.25 27.46 4.85
C GLY A 170 15.09 26.51 4.53
N GLY A 171 15.41 25.25 4.23
CA GLY A 171 14.42 24.20 4.03
C GLY A 171 13.75 23.78 5.33
N GLY A 172 12.48 23.38 5.28
CA GLY A 172 11.77 22.85 6.44
C GLY A 172 12.29 21.47 6.84
N GLY A 173 12.43 21.19 8.13
CA GLY A 173 12.60 19.82 8.61
C GLY A 173 11.27 19.08 8.61
N TRP A 174 11.25 17.77 8.77
CA TRP A 174 10.04 16.97 9.01
C TRP A 174 9.17 17.34 10.24
N SER A 175 9.57 18.31 11.07
CA SER A 175 8.78 18.76 12.23
C SER A 175 8.99 20.23 12.63
N THR A 176 9.93 20.94 12.02
CA THR A 176 10.15 22.37 12.30
C THR A 176 10.39 23.15 11.01
N ASP A 177 9.92 24.39 11.00
CA ASP A 177 10.05 25.29 9.86
C ASP A 177 11.51 25.71 9.63
N GLY A 178 11.87 25.90 8.37
CA GLY A 178 13.11 26.55 7.99
C GLY A 178 13.15 28.01 8.45
N LYS A 179 14.36 28.57 8.56
CA LYS A 179 14.57 29.97 8.93
C LYS A 179 14.86 30.83 7.71
N GLU A 180 14.48 32.09 7.80
CA GLU A 180 14.80 33.10 6.78
C GLU A 180 16.31 33.41 6.79
N GLY A 181 16.84 33.78 5.62
CA GLY A 181 18.19 34.31 5.50
C GLY A 181 18.27 35.78 5.95
N HIS A 182 19.42 36.19 6.51
CA HIS A 182 19.63 37.56 6.97
C HIS A 182 21.02 38.10 6.58
N HIS A 183 21.06 39.34 6.10
CA HIS A 183 22.29 40.12 5.91
C HIS A 183 23.42 39.44 5.12
N GLY A 184 23.09 38.64 4.11
CA GLY A 184 24.06 37.91 3.30
C GLY A 184 24.10 36.42 3.62
N PHE A 185 23.76 36.02 4.84
CA PHE A 185 23.77 34.62 5.25
C PHE A 185 22.48 33.92 4.83
N GLY A 186 22.62 32.67 4.37
CA GLY A 186 21.48 31.81 4.12
C GLY A 186 20.77 31.44 5.41
N GLY A 187 19.47 31.18 5.31
CA GLY A 187 18.64 30.78 6.43
C GLY A 187 18.92 29.35 6.86
N HIS A 188 18.91 29.10 8.17
CA HIS A 188 19.14 27.74 8.68
C HIS A 188 17.99 26.80 8.34
N GLY A 189 18.32 25.54 8.03
CA GLY A 189 17.35 24.47 7.86
C GLY A 189 16.60 24.15 9.16
N GLY A 190 15.34 23.75 9.02
CA GLY A 190 14.53 23.26 10.13
C GLY A 190 15.05 21.91 10.64
N VAL A 191 15.25 21.78 11.94
CA VAL A 191 15.71 20.51 12.52
C VAL A 191 14.56 19.54 12.85
N PRO A 192 14.80 18.23 12.79
CA PRO A 192 15.91 17.60 12.07
C PRO A 192 15.75 17.69 10.53
N GLY A 193 16.87 17.84 9.83
CA GLY A 193 17.02 17.47 8.42
C GLY A 193 16.86 18.55 7.36
N GLY A 194 16.30 19.74 7.65
CA GLY A 194 16.22 20.82 6.67
C GLY A 194 17.60 21.28 6.20
N GLY A 195 17.73 21.61 4.91
CA GLY A 195 18.95 22.16 4.33
C GLY A 195 19.08 23.67 4.58
N ASP A 196 20.28 24.15 4.82
CA ASP A 196 20.59 25.58 4.92
C ASP A 196 20.47 26.27 3.55
N GLY A 197 19.96 27.50 3.54
CA GLY A 197 19.92 28.35 2.37
C GLY A 197 21.31 28.79 1.90
N GLY A 198 21.43 29.14 0.63
CA GLY A 198 22.68 29.65 0.06
C GLY A 198 23.03 31.06 0.58
N ASN A 199 24.32 31.34 0.75
CA ASN A 199 24.83 32.62 1.22
C ASN A 199 25.17 33.54 0.04
N GLY A 200 24.47 34.68 -0.06
CA GLY A 200 24.64 35.65 -1.13
C GLY A 200 25.93 36.47 -1.08
N ARG A 201 26.73 36.39 -0.01
CA ARG A 201 28.01 37.12 0.15
C ARG A 201 29.26 36.23 0.03
N SER A 202 29.23 35.02 0.59
CA SER A 202 30.35 34.06 0.53
C SER A 202 30.30 33.15 -0.71
N GLY A 203 29.14 33.07 -1.38
CA GLY A 203 28.94 32.20 -2.54
C GLY A 203 28.71 30.73 -2.17
N ASP A 204 28.32 30.44 -0.93
CA ASP A 204 27.98 29.08 -0.50
C ASP A 204 26.68 28.60 -1.19
N LEU A 205 26.70 27.35 -1.62
CA LEU A 205 25.56 26.69 -2.27
C LEU A 205 24.46 26.40 -1.24
N ALA A 206 23.21 26.45 -1.69
CA ALA A 206 22.10 25.88 -0.94
C ALA A 206 22.37 24.41 -0.63
N GLN A 207 22.17 24.03 0.63
CA GLN A 207 22.40 22.67 1.08
C GLN A 207 21.19 21.79 0.77
N PRO A 208 21.41 20.52 0.40
CA PRO A 208 20.34 19.56 0.30
C PRO A 208 19.73 19.29 1.69
N GLY A 209 18.45 18.92 1.70
CA GLY A 209 17.83 18.36 2.89
C GLY A 209 18.36 16.96 3.17
N LEU A 210 18.45 16.61 4.45
CA LEU A 210 18.64 15.24 4.92
C LEU A 210 17.28 14.52 4.97
N PHE A 211 17.23 13.31 5.54
CA PHE A 211 16.00 12.54 5.68
C PHE A 211 14.82 13.37 6.21
N GLY A 212 13.73 13.43 5.44
CA GLY A 212 12.53 14.18 5.77
C GLY A 212 12.64 15.71 5.66
N GLY A 213 13.81 16.25 5.31
CA GLY A 213 14.03 17.70 5.20
C GLY A 213 13.95 18.23 3.78
N GLY A 214 13.39 19.43 3.63
CA GLY A 214 13.41 20.19 2.40
C GLY A 214 14.79 20.79 2.12
N GLY A 215 15.08 21.04 0.85
CA GLY A 215 16.32 21.68 0.42
C GLY A 215 16.33 23.19 0.70
N GLY A 216 17.51 23.75 0.95
CA GLY A 216 17.68 25.19 1.07
C GLY A 216 17.41 25.92 -0.25
N GLY A 217 16.91 27.15 -0.16
CA GLY A 217 16.79 28.04 -1.31
C GLY A 217 18.14 28.64 -1.69
N GLN A 218 18.37 28.88 -2.98
CA GLN A 218 19.65 29.41 -3.47
C GLN A 218 19.83 30.89 -3.13
N GLY A 219 21.05 31.28 -2.73
CA GLY A 219 21.40 32.69 -2.53
C GLY A 219 21.76 33.40 -3.83
N SER A 220 21.59 34.72 -3.85
CA SER A 220 21.68 35.70 -4.95
C SER A 220 22.89 35.64 -5.91
N GLN A 221 23.92 34.82 -5.66
CA GLN A 221 25.12 34.76 -6.49
C GLN A 221 25.26 33.47 -7.30
N ARG A 222 25.32 33.64 -8.63
CA ARG A 222 25.54 32.64 -9.68
C ARG A 222 24.30 31.80 -10.00
N ASN A 223 24.20 31.43 -11.27
CA ASN A 223 23.09 30.73 -11.93
C ASN A 223 22.99 29.27 -11.42
N LEU A 224 22.61 29.10 -10.15
CA LEU A 224 22.73 27.84 -9.41
C LEU A 224 21.36 27.29 -9.04
N PRO A 225 21.21 25.95 -8.99
CA PRO A 225 19.98 25.31 -8.54
C PRO A 225 19.78 25.52 -7.04
N GLY A 226 18.53 25.45 -6.60
CA GLY A 226 18.23 25.28 -5.17
C GLY A 226 18.72 23.93 -4.65
N GLY A 227 18.82 23.81 -3.33
CA GLY A 227 19.16 22.55 -2.66
C GLY A 227 18.11 21.48 -2.97
N ALA A 228 18.56 20.25 -3.21
CA ALA A 228 17.65 19.12 -3.37
C ALA A 228 16.93 18.80 -2.04
N GLY A 229 15.70 18.31 -2.11
CA GLY A 229 15.03 17.73 -0.95
C GLY A 229 15.66 16.39 -0.56
N GLY A 230 15.71 16.10 0.75
CA GLY A 230 16.00 14.74 1.20
C GLY A 230 14.77 13.85 1.05
N PHE A 231 14.81 12.59 1.52
CA PHE A 231 13.69 11.66 1.38
C PHE A 231 12.37 12.28 1.88
N GLY A 232 11.37 12.45 0.99
CA GLY A 232 10.10 13.12 1.31
C GLY A 232 10.15 14.64 1.38
N GLY A 233 11.30 15.29 1.31
CA GLY A 233 11.43 16.75 1.34
C GLY A 233 11.25 17.39 -0.02
N GLY A 234 10.69 18.59 -0.06
CA GLY A 234 10.59 19.41 -1.26
C GLY A 234 11.94 20.07 -1.62
N GLY A 235 12.15 20.33 -2.89
CA GLY A 235 13.34 21.04 -3.37
C GLY A 235 13.28 22.55 -3.11
N GLY A 236 14.44 23.17 -2.92
CA GLY A 236 14.57 24.62 -2.78
C GLY A 236 14.45 25.36 -4.11
N GLY A 237 14.00 26.60 -4.06
CA GLY A 237 13.90 27.48 -5.23
C GLY A 237 15.28 27.89 -5.78
N ALA A 238 15.36 28.04 -7.10
CA ALA A 238 16.53 28.61 -7.76
C ALA A 238 16.59 30.14 -7.60
N ALA A 239 17.76 30.74 -7.77
CA ALA A 239 17.95 32.19 -7.74
C ALA A 239 18.97 32.65 -8.78
N SER A 240 18.78 33.85 -9.35
CA SER A 240 19.82 34.53 -10.14
C SER A 240 19.66 36.05 -10.13
N THR A 241 20.79 36.74 -10.17
CA THR A 241 20.92 38.19 -10.38
C THR A 241 21.56 38.57 -11.73
N SER A 242 21.92 37.59 -12.58
CA SER A 242 22.56 37.83 -13.89
C SER A 242 21.86 37.10 -15.04
N VAL A 243 22.01 37.62 -16.26
CA VAL A 243 21.27 37.15 -17.45
C VAL A 243 22.11 36.19 -18.34
N PHE A 244 21.51 35.03 -18.68
CA PHE A 244 21.83 34.04 -19.76
C PHE A 244 22.94 32.98 -19.55
N GLU A 245 22.60 31.69 -19.74
CA GLU A 245 22.81 30.85 -20.96
C GLU A 245 22.18 29.45 -20.74
N GLU A 246 22.20 28.94 -19.51
CA GLU A 246 21.46 27.76 -19.04
C GLU A 246 20.39 28.14 -18.01
N ARG A 247 19.28 27.38 -17.95
CA ARG A 247 18.21 27.56 -16.98
C ARG A 247 18.57 26.81 -15.69
N PRO A 248 18.86 27.48 -14.56
CA PRO A 248 18.95 26.78 -13.29
C PRO A 248 17.59 26.18 -12.98
N ARG A 249 17.56 24.86 -12.81
CA ARG A 249 16.38 24.16 -12.30
C ARG A 249 16.26 24.48 -10.83
N GLY A 250 15.04 24.49 -10.30
CA GLY A 250 14.87 24.39 -8.85
C GLY A 250 15.52 23.11 -8.35
N GLY A 251 15.79 23.05 -7.04
CA GLY A 251 16.20 21.82 -6.40
C GLY A 251 15.18 20.71 -6.70
N VAL A 252 15.68 19.52 -6.99
CA VAL A 252 14.81 18.36 -7.20
C VAL A 252 14.23 17.94 -5.85
N GLY A 253 12.94 17.64 -5.78
CA GLY A 253 12.32 17.06 -4.59
C GLY A 253 12.85 15.66 -4.32
N GLY A 254 12.90 15.25 -3.05
CA GLY A 254 13.13 13.85 -2.74
C GLY A 254 11.92 12.99 -3.13
N PHE A 255 11.97 11.68 -2.83
CA PHE A 255 10.85 10.79 -3.12
C PHE A 255 9.50 11.35 -2.61
N GLY A 256 8.55 11.60 -3.51
CA GLY A 256 7.25 12.18 -3.20
C GLY A 256 7.26 13.67 -2.82
N GLY A 257 8.41 14.32 -2.72
CA GLY A 257 8.54 15.76 -2.56
C GLY A 257 8.40 16.47 -3.91
N GLY A 258 7.88 17.69 -3.88
CA GLY A 258 7.80 18.56 -5.04
C GLY A 258 9.14 19.23 -5.36
N ASP A 259 9.38 19.50 -6.63
CA ASP A 259 10.53 20.24 -7.12
C ASP A 259 10.39 21.72 -6.76
N GLY A 260 11.53 22.37 -6.50
CA GLY A 260 11.59 23.82 -6.38
C GLY A 260 11.25 24.51 -7.71
N GLY A 261 10.77 25.73 -7.62
CA GLY A 261 10.50 26.57 -8.78
C GLY A 261 11.80 26.83 -9.57
N PRO A 262 11.82 26.60 -10.90
CA PRO A 262 12.93 27.02 -11.75
C PRO A 262 12.96 28.55 -11.89
N LEU A 263 13.88 29.09 -12.70
CA LEU A 263 13.85 30.50 -13.11
C LEU A 263 12.95 30.72 -14.35
N PRO A 264 12.31 31.90 -14.50
CA PRO A 264 11.52 32.25 -15.69
C PRO A 264 12.38 32.32 -16.97
N ASP A 265 11.76 32.13 -18.14
CA ASP A 265 12.41 32.28 -19.46
C ASP A 265 12.58 33.77 -19.81
N PHE A 266 13.77 34.32 -19.57
CA PHE A 266 14.10 35.68 -20.00
C PHE A 266 14.83 35.66 -21.34
N LYS A 267 14.14 35.93 -22.44
CA LYS A 267 14.76 36.11 -23.78
C LYS A 267 15.36 37.49 -24.03
N THR A 268 15.25 38.44 -23.10
CA THR A 268 15.72 39.83 -23.31
C THR A 268 16.58 40.33 -22.15
N ARG A 269 17.70 40.98 -22.49
CA ARG A 269 18.74 41.55 -21.61
C ARG A 269 18.25 42.73 -20.75
N ASP A 270 17.23 42.54 -19.93
CA ASP A 270 16.89 43.51 -18.87
C ASP A 270 17.68 43.16 -17.61
N MET A 271 18.77 43.92 -17.36
CA MET A 271 19.76 43.67 -16.31
C MET A 271 19.32 44.11 -14.90
N ASN A 272 18.04 44.36 -14.67
CA ASN A 272 17.54 44.97 -13.43
C ASN A 272 16.53 44.12 -12.65
N ASN A 273 16.23 42.90 -13.10
CA ASN A 273 15.27 42.04 -12.41
C ASN A 273 15.95 40.77 -11.89
N ALA A 274 16.13 40.71 -10.58
CA ALA A 274 16.40 39.47 -9.89
C ALA A 274 15.19 38.53 -10.04
N ALA A 275 15.45 37.23 -10.18
CA ALA A 275 14.40 36.22 -10.27
C ALA A 275 14.70 35.07 -9.31
N ALA A 276 13.66 34.67 -8.59
CA ALA A 276 13.69 33.59 -7.63
C ALA A 276 12.53 32.61 -7.89
N GLY A 277 12.80 31.33 -7.69
CA GLY A 277 11.80 30.27 -7.63
C GLY A 277 11.30 30.08 -6.21
N SER A 278 10.05 29.62 -6.09
CA SER A 278 9.49 29.20 -4.81
C SER A 278 10.02 27.82 -4.38
N GLY A 279 9.81 27.41 -3.14
CA GLY A 279 10.08 26.05 -2.71
C GLY A 279 9.05 25.05 -3.21
N GLY A 280 9.45 23.80 -3.38
CA GLY A 280 8.55 22.66 -3.57
C GLY A 280 7.93 22.19 -2.25
N GLY A 281 6.75 21.58 -2.32
CA GLY A 281 6.07 21.02 -1.14
C GLY A 281 6.70 19.69 -0.68
N GLY A 282 6.64 19.39 0.62
CA GLY A 282 7.08 18.09 1.16
C GLY A 282 6.04 16.99 0.94
N ALA A 283 6.44 15.72 1.12
CA ALA A 283 5.57 14.56 1.04
C ALA A 283 4.81 14.30 2.35
N GLY A 284 3.66 13.65 2.26
CA GLY A 284 3.00 12.98 3.40
C GLY A 284 3.08 11.47 3.25
N LEU A 285 3.71 10.77 4.18
CA LEU A 285 3.96 9.34 4.10
C LEU A 285 3.51 8.64 5.38
N GLY A 286 2.67 7.60 5.26
CA GLY A 286 2.28 6.78 6.41
C GLY A 286 1.34 7.54 7.35
N GLY A 287 0.07 7.71 6.97
CA GLY A 287 -0.89 8.46 7.79
C GLY A 287 -1.00 7.90 9.21
N ALA A 288 -1.18 6.58 9.34
CA ALA A 288 -1.06 5.90 10.62
C ALA A 288 0.41 5.61 10.99
N VAL A 289 1.14 4.91 10.13
CA VAL A 289 2.48 4.41 10.45
C VAL A 289 3.46 4.66 9.31
N PHE A 290 4.64 5.17 9.66
CA PHE A 290 5.80 5.18 8.78
C PHE A 290 6.89 4.26 9.34
N VAL A 291 7.43 3.39 8.50
CA VAL A 291 8.57 2.53 8.83
C VAL A 291 9.78 2.96 8.01
N GLY A 292 10.80 3.49 8.68
CA GLY A 292 12.05 3.92 8.08
C GLY A 292 12.98 2.77 7.73
N LEU A 293 14.03 3.09 6.98
CA LEU A 293 14.99 2.13 6.43
C LEU A 293 15.50 1.12 7.49
N GLY A 294 15.30 -0.17 7.23
CA GLY A 294 15.74 -1.27 8.11
C GLY A 294 15.00 -1.37 9.44
N GLY A 295 13.99 -0.52 9.68
CA GLY A 295 13.06 -0.68 10.80
C GLY A 295 12.15 -1.89 10.59
N SER A 296 11.52 -2.37 11.64
CA SER A 296 10.56 -3.47 11.58
C SER A 296 9.27 -3.17 12.33
N LEU A 297 8.17 -3.74 11.82
CA LEU A 297 6.84 -3.63 12.41
C LEU A 297 6.15 -5.00 12.40
N THR A 298 5.72 -5.42 13.59
CA THR A 298 4.81 -6.56 13.76
C THR A 298 3.48 -6.07 14.31
N LEU A 299 2.39 -6.45 13.65
CA LEU A 299 1.01 -6.15 14.05
C LEU A 299 0.33 -7.42 14.57
N ALA A 300 0.05 -7.48 15.86
CA ALA A 300 -0.46 -8.67 16.54
C ALA A 300 -1.82 -8.45 17.22
N GLY A 301 -2.51 -9.55 17.50
CA GLY A 301 -3.79 -9.53 18.22
C GLY A 301 -4.95 -8.99 17.39
N ALA A 302 -6.03 -8.54 18.04
CA ALA A 302 -7.18 -7.92 17.38
C ALA A 302 -6.94 -6.41 17.27
N MET A 303 -6.71 -5.94 16.06
CA MET A 303 -6.32 -4.55 15.81
C MET A 303 -6.88 -4.03 14.49
N GLY A 304 -6.86 -2.71 14.29
CA GLY A 304 -7.24 -2.13 13.00
C GLY A 304 -6.56 -0.81 12.66
N ILE A 305 -6.54 -0.51 11.36
CA ILE A 305 -6.04 0.76 10.80
C ILE A 305 -7.11 1.30 9.86
N SER A 306 -7.68 2.47 10.17
CA SER A 306 -8.82 3.01 9.42
C SER A 306 -8.94 4.53 9.47
N GLY A 307 -9.36 5.13 8.36
CA GLY A 307 -9.69 6.55 8.27
C GLY A 307 -8.47 7.47 8.33
N SER A 308 -7.27 6.92 8.26
CA SER A 308 -6.02 7.67 8.24
C SER A 308 -5.78 8.29 6.86
N ALA A 309 -4.96 9.34 6.79
CA ALA A 309 -4.69 10.06 5.54
C ALA A 309 -3.23 10.45 5.40
N ALA A 310 -2.76 10.50 4.15
CA ALA A 310 -1.44 10.98 3.78
C ALA A 310 -1.58 12.01 2.65
N ALA A 311 -1.00 13.19 2.80
CA ALA A 311 -1.12 14.29 1.84
C ALA A 311 0.20 15.05 1.69
N GLY A 312 0.53 15.46 0.47
CA GLY A 312 1.64 16.36 0.23
C GLY A 312 1.39 17.76 0.78
N GLY A 313 2.48 18.52 0.94
CA GLY A 313 2.45 19.95 1.13
C GLY A 313 2.29 20.66 -0.21
N GLU A 314 1.63 21.81 -0.18
CA GLU A 314 1.56 22.68 -1.35
C GLU A 314 2.94 23.27 -1.68
N ALA A 315 3.19 23.51 -2.97
CA ALA A 315 4.28 24.34 -3.42
C ALA A 315 4.16 25.76 -2.83
N GLY A 316 5.31 26.42 -2.68
CA GLY A 316 5.32 27.85 -2.43
C GLY A 316 4.73 28.61 -3.61
N ALA A 317 4.08 29.74 -3.33
CA ALA A 317 3.68 30.69 -4.34
C ALA A 317 4.90 31.48 -4.85
N GLY A 318 5.00 31.65 -6.18
CA GLY A 318 5.81 32.71 -6.76
C GLY A 318 5.19 34.09 -6.46
N LEU A 319 5.91 35.17 -6.78
CA LEU A 319 5.42 36.54 -6.58
C LEU A 319 4.08 36.75 -7.32
N GLY A 320 2.98 36.88 -6.56
CA GLY A 320 1.65 37.20 -7.09
C GLY A 320 1.53 38.69 -7.45
N ARG A 321 0.90 39.01 -8.58
CA ARG A 321 0.48 40.39 -8.88
C ARG A 321 -0.74 40.74 -8.04
N THR A 322 -0.82 41.99 -7.56
CA THR A 322 -2.12 42.52 -7.13
C THR A 322 -3.09 42.52 -8.34
N PRO A 323 -4.42 42.43 -8.15
CA PRO A 323 -5.40 42.44 -9.25
C PRO A 323 -5.23 43.62 -10.23
N THR A 324 -4.64 44.72 -9.76
CA THR A 324 -4.29 45.94 -10.51
C THR A 324 -3.08 45.78 -11.45
N GLU A 325 -2.12 44.94 -11.13
CA GLU A 325 -0.88 44.76 -11.91
C GLU A 325 -1.03 43.68 -13.00
N ALA A 326 -2.00 42.77 -12.86
CA ALA A 326 -2.31 41.76 -13.87
C ALA A 326 -2.86 42.33 -15.19
N ARG A 327 -3.35 43.59 -15.19
CA ARG A 327 -4.02 44.22 -16.34
C ARG A 327 -3.10 45.04 -17.26
N ARG A 328 -1.81 45.26 -16.93
CA ARG A 328 -0.90 46.02 -17.80
C ARG A 328 -0.26 45.11 -18.87
N PRO A 329 -0.49 45.36 -20.18
CA PRO A 329 0.20 44.63 -21.25
C PRO A 329 1.70 44.95 -21.20
N GLY A 330 2.57 43.92 -21.24
CA GLY A 330 4.03 44.07 -21.27
C GLY A 330 4.77 43.74 -19.96
N LEU A 331 4.09 43.42 -18.85
CA LEU A 331 4.73 42.89 -17.65
C LEU A 331 5.04 41.38 -17.82
N ARG A 332 6.30 41.00 -17.57
CA ARG A 332 6.92 39.68 -17.84
C ARG A 332 6.40 38.55 -16.93
N PRO A 333 6.62 37.26 -17.28
CA PRO A 333 6.19 36.10 -16.48
C PRO A 333 6.77 36.09 -15.05
N LEU A 334 5.95 35.54 -14.15
CA LEU A 334 6.13 35.38 -12.70
C LEU A 334 7.35 34.49 -12.38
N GLY A 335 7.89 34.57 -11.16
CA GLY A 335 8.75 33.49 -10.63
C GLY A 335 7.98 32.16 -10.68
N PRO A 336 8.52 31.09 -11.30
CA PRO A 336 7.85 29.80 -11.39
C PRO A 336 7.50 29.26 -10.00
N THR A 337 6.29 28.73 -9.88
CA THR A 337 5.91 27.93 -8.71
C THR A 337 6.66 26.60 -8.76
N GLY A 338 7.04 26.10 -7.59
CA GLY A 338 7.43 24.71 -7.42
C GLY A 338 6.26 23.77 -7.68
N SER A 339 6.48 22.47 -7.51
CA SER A 339 5.41 21.49 -7.49
C SER A 339 4.99 21.11 -6.08
N ASP A 340 3.74 20.67 -5.95
CA ASP A 340 3.22 20.11 -4.71
C ASP A 340 3.91 18.78 -4.41
N GLY A 341 4.01 18.45 -3.13
CA GLY A 341 4.37 17.09 -2.72
C GLY A 341 3.20 16.12 -2.90
N MET A 342 3.49 14.84 -2.67
CA MET A 342 2.56 13.72 -2.83
C MET A 342 2.22 13.07 -1.48
N GLY A 343 1.08 12.37 -1.45
CA GLY A 343 0.64 11.56 -0.31
C GLY A 343 0.70 10.07 -0.62
N PHE A 344 1.36 9.26 0.21
CA PHE A 344 1.43 7.80 0.02
C PHE A 344 1.20 7.04 1.33
N GLY A 345 0.59 5.85 1.21
CA GLY A 345 0.39 4.95 2.35
C GLY A 345 -0.46 5.58 3.44
N ALA A 346 -1.72 5.90 3.16
CA ALA A 346 -2.63 6.49 4.13
C ALA A 346 -2.68 5.69 5.45
N GLY A 347 -2.60 4.36 5.37
CA GLY A 347 -2.35 3.51 6.53
C GLY A 347 -0.86 3.43 6.83
N LEU A 348 -0.12 2.73 5.99
CA LEU A 348 1.29 2.40 6.24
C LEU A 348 2.15 2.81 5.05
N PHE A 349 3.27 3.46 5.33
CA PHE A 349 4.33 3.63 4.35
C PHE A 349 5.62 2.95 4.83
N LEU A 350 6.21 2.14 3.95
CA LEU A 350 7.31 1.24 4.27
C LEU A 350 8.55 1.59 3.42
N GLN A 351 9.58 2.13 4.07
CA GLN A 351 10.81 2.56 3.40
C GLN A 351 11.83 1.42 3.31
N GLY A 352 12.58 1.36 2.20
CA GLY A 352 13.62 0.36 2.01
C GLY A 352 13.04 -1.04 1.78
N ASN A 353 13.84 -2.07 2.04
CA ASN A 353 13.42 -3.46 1.89
C ASN A 353 13.06 -4.05 3.25
N GLY A 354 12.01 -4.87 3.30
CA GLY A 354 11.60 -5.48 4.57
C GLY A 354 10.41 -6.43 4.46
N SER A 355 9.89 -6.81 5.63
CA SER A 355 8.67 -7.59 5.74
C SER A 355 7.75 -7.04 6.81
N LEU A 356 6.48 -6.84 6.48
CA LEU A 356 5.43 -6.49 7.42
C LEU A 356 4.79 -7.77 7.96
N ALA A 357 4.90 -8.02 9.27
CA ALA A 357 4.36 -9.21 9.90
C ALA A 357 2.97 -8.96 10.50
N LEU A 358 1.99 -9.80 10.12
CA LEU A 358 0.61 -9.77 10.61
C LEU A 358 0.31 -11.06 11.40
N ALA A 359 -0.05 -10.91 12.68
CA ALA A 359 -0.16 -12.01 13.63
C ALA A 359 -1.45 -11.97 14.48
N PRO A 360 -2.66 -12.06 13.88
CA PRO A 360 -3.87 -12.23 14.66
C PRO A 360 -3.88 -13.58 15.38
N GLY A 361 -4.22 -13.59 16.67
CA GLY A 361 -4.43 -14.82 17.43
C GLY A 361 -5.63 -15.63 16.91
N ALA A 362 -5.76 -16.90 17.31
CA ALA A 362 -6.90 -17.73 16.93
C ALA A 362 -8.23 -17.07 17.34
N GLY A 363 -9.21 -17.07 16.43
CA GLY A 363 -10.51 -16.41 16.63
C GLY A 363 -10.48 -14.88 16.56
N GLN A 364 -9.30 -14.25 16.41
CA GLN A 364 -9.19 -12.80 16.28
C GLN A 364 -9.24 -12.37 14.82
N THR A 365 -9.74 -11.15 14.61
CA THR A 365 -9.76 -10.46 13.31
C THR A 365 -8.94 -9.18 13.38
N GLN A 366 -8.05 -9.00 12.40
CA GLN A 366 -7.37 -7.73 12.12
C GLN A 366 -7.93 -7.11 10.85
N THR A 367 -8.23 -5.82 10.85
CA THR A 367 -8.73 -5.11 9.67
C THR A 367 -7.87 -3.91 9.33
N ILE A 368 -7.26 -3.91 8.14
CA ILE A 368 -6.51 -2.76 7.62
C ILE A 368 -7.29 -2.21 6.44
N SER A 369 -7.97 -1.09 6.67
CA SER A 369 -8.82 -0.45 5.68
C SER A 369 -8.12 0.61 4.86
N ASP A 370 -7.05 1.19 5.40
CA ASP A 370 -6.26 2.21 4.72
C ASP A 370 -5.10 1.57 3.92
N ALA A 371 -4.63 2.27 2.89
CA ALA A 371 -3.60 1.77 1.98
C ALA A 371 -2.25 1.50 2.68
N ILE A 372 -1.66 0.34 2.37
CA ILE A 372 -0.26 -0.02 2.65
C ILE A 372 0.54 0.24 1.38
N ALA A 373 1.65 0.96 1.48
CA ALA A 373 2.52 1.29 0.35
C ALA A 373 4.00 1.14 0.70
N ASP A 374 4.80 0.77 -0.30
CA ASP A 374 6.26 0.95 -0.28
C ASP A 374 6.70 1.87 -1.43
N GLN A 375 8.00 2.16 -1.51
CA GLN A 375 8.52 3.08 -2.53
C GLN A 375 8.30 2.55 -3.95
N THR A 376 8.69 1.30 -4.22
CA THR A 376 8.59 0.72 -5.57
C THR A 376 7.14 0.59 -6.03
N GLY A 377 6.24 0.18 -5.13
CA GLY A 377 4.85 -0.08 -5.48
C GLY A 377 4.03 1.18 -5.78
N VAL A 378 4.49 2.37 -5.35
CA VAL A 378 3.92 3.66 -5.79
C VAL A 378 4.72 4.33 -6.91
N GLY A 379 5.63 3.60 -7.56
CA GLY A 379 6.39 4.06 -8.73
C GLY A 379 7.72 4.75 -8.41
N GLY A 380 8.22 4.64 -7.17
CA GLY A 380 9.57 5.06 -6.81
C GLY A 380 10.63 4.28 -7.58
N THR A 381 11.70 4.96 -7.98
CA THR A 381 12.83 4.39 -8.73
C THR A 381 14.17 4.75 -8.06
N GLY A 382 15.24 4.04 -8.42
CA GLY A 382 16.59 4.23 -7.85
C GLY A 382 17.03 3.07 -6.96
N GLU A 383 18.30 3.11 -6.50
CA GLU A 383 18.92 2.04 -5.71
C GLU A 383 18.23 1.81 -4.34
N ASP A 384 17.59 2.85 -3.79
CA ASP A 384 16.86 2.82 -2.52
C ASP A 384 15.35 2.61 -2.67
N ALA A 385 14.84 2.45 -3.89
CA ALA A 385 13.44 2.13 -4.14
C ALA A 385 13.13 0.72 -3.64
N GLY A 386 12.80 0.65 -2.36
CA GLY A 386 12.67 -0.60 -1.64
C GLY A 386 11.29 -1.22 -1.73
N SER A 387 11.28 -2.54 -1.57
CA SER A 387 10.14 -3.43 -1.72
C SER A 387 9.87 -4.21 -0.44
N TRP A 388 8.60 -4.24 -0.04
CA TRP A 388 8.15 -4.90 1.18
C TRP A 388 7.22 -6.07 0.90
N ARG A 389 7.53 -7.20 1.55
CA ARG A 389 6.67 -8.38 1.56
C ARG A 389 5.69 -8.33 2.72
N LEU A 390 4.43 -8.68 2.47
CA LEU A 390 3.45 -8.90 3.52
C LEU A 390 3.50 -10.35 4.00
N VAL A 391 3.61 -10.57 5.32
CA VAL A 391 3.74 -11.91 5.91
C VAL A 391 2.65 -12.14 6.96
N LYS A 392 1.71 -13.03 6.67
CA LYS A 392 0.59 -13.39 7.54
C LYS A 392 0.90 -14.67 8.33
N ASN A 393 1.26 -14.52 9.61
CA ASN A 393 1.72 -15.60 10.50
C ASN A 393 0.69 -16.05 11.55
N GLY A 394 -0.29 -15.21 11.87
CA GLY A 394 -1.25 -15.50 12.95
C GLY A 394 -2.35 -16.49 12.54
N ALA A 395 -2.84 -17.31 13.47
CA ALA A 395 -3.91 -18.27 13.20
C ALA A 395 -5.30 -17.64 12.93
N GLY A 396 -5.49 -16.36 13.28
CA GLY A 396 -6.74 -15.64 13.04
C GLY A 396 -6.91 -15.13 11.62
N THR A 397 -7.82 -14.18 11.44
CA THR A 397 -8.16 -13.58 10.15
C THR A 397 -7.53 -12.20 10.03
N THR A 398 -6.91 -11.91 8.89
CA THR A 398 -6.57 -10.53 8.49
C THR A 398 -7.43 -10.15 7.29
N ILE A 399 -8.06 -8.99 7.34
CA ILE A 399 -8.87 -8.41 6.27
C ILE A 399 -8.16 -7.15 5.76
N LEU A 400 -7.81 -7.13 4.48
CA LEU A 400 -7.27 -5.97 3.79
C LEU A 400 -8.33 -5.40 2.83
N THR A 401 -8.76 -4.17 3.07
CA THR A 401 -9.72 -3.48 2.17
C THR A 401 -9.14 -2.25 1.49
N GLY A 402 -8.01 -1.73 1.97
CA GLY A 402 -7.31 -0.61 1.35
C GLY A 402 -6.72 -0.97 -0.01
N ALA A 403 -6.66 -0.01 -0.93
CA ALA A 403 -5.94 -0.16 -2.19
C ALA A 403 -4.44 -0.18 -1.91
N ASN A 404 -3.87 -1.37 -1.88
CA ASN A 404 -2.50 -1.59 -1.43
C ASN A 404 -1.53 -1.51 -2.61
N ALA A 405 -0.36 -0.93 -2.35
CA ALA A 405 0.71 -0.71 -3.29
C ALA A 405 2.07 -1.10 -2.66
N TYR A 406 2.10 -2.19 -1.89
CA TYR A 406 3.34 -2.87 -1.55
C TYR A 406 3.74 -3.80 -2.70
N SER A 407 5.03 -3.94 -2.94
CA SER A 407 5.55 -4.56 -4.17
C SER A 407 6.24 -5.90 -3.96
N GLY A 408 6.55 -6.28 -2.71
CA GLY A 408 7.32 -7.50 -2.40
C GLY A 408 6.48 -8.79 -2.35
N GLY A 409 5.22 -8.71 -2.75
CA GLY A 409 4.27 -9.83 -2.73
C GLY A 409 3.77 -10.19 -1.33
N THR A 410 3.09 -11.33 -1.25
CA THR A 410 2.42 -11.79 -0.03
C THR A 410 2.80 -13.23 0.31
N THR A 411 2.99 -13.52 1.59
CA THR A 411 3.14 -14.89 2.11
C THR A 411 2.14 -15.14 3.23
N ILE A 412 1.34 -16.19 3.10
CA ILE A 412 0.37 -16.63 4.10
C ILE A 412 0.89 -17.92 4.71
N ASN A 413 1.33 -17.85 5.96
CA ASN A 413 1.84 -19.01 6.70
C ASN A 413 0.75 -19.66 7.57
N ALA A 414 -0.23 -18.89 8.05
CA ALA A 414 -1.31 -19.40 8.88
C ALA A 414 -2.59 -18.54 8.85
N GLY A 415 -3.69 -19.16 9.28
CA GLY A 415 -4.99 -18.53 9.39
C GLY A 415 -5.57 -18.12 8.03
N VAL A 416 -6.38 -17.06 8.03
CA VAL A 416 -7.03 -16.54 6.83
C VAL A 416 -6.47 -15.17 6.48
N LEU A 417 -6.12 -14.97 5.21
CA LEU A 417 -5.97 -13.64 4.61
C LEU A 417 -7.15 -13.39 3.67
N GLN A 418 -7.94 -12.36 3.97
CA GLN A 418 -9.05 -11.92 3.14
C GLN A 418 -8.74 -10.57 2.49
N GLY A 419 -9.02 -10.45 1.20
CA GLY A 419 -8.91 -9.19 0.47
C GLY A 419 -9.70 -9.21 -0.84
N THR A 420 -9.32 -8.33 -1.75
CA THR A 420 -9.84 -8.20 -3.11
C THR A 420 -8.67 -8.18 -4.08
N ALA A 421 -8.93 -8.26 -5.38
CA ALA A 421 -7.90 -8.03 -6.39
C ALA A 421 -7.13 -6.69 -6.22
N ILE A 422 -7.79 -5.65 -5.68
CA ILE A 422 -7.21 -4.32 -5.45
C ILE A 422 -6.37 -4.25 -4.17
N SER A 423 -6.76 -4.99 -3.13
CA SER A 423 -6.08 -4.96 -1.83
C SER A 423 -4.98 -6.01 -1.67
N LEU A 424 -4.81 -6.90 -2.64
CA LEU A 424 -3.77 -7.93 -2.64
C LEU A 424 -2.95 -7.84 -3.94
N PRO A 425 -1.97 -6.92 -4.02
CA PRO A 425 -1.08 -6.80 -5.17
C PRO A 425 0.01 -7.89 -5.17
N GLY A 426 0.54 -8.17 -6.36
CA GLY A 426 1.69 -9.05 -6.57
C GLY A 426 1.42 -10.54 -6.29
N SER A 427 2.45 -11.36 -6.43
CA SER A 427 2.34 -12.81 -6.23
C SER A 427 2.07 -13.17 -4.77
N ILE A 428 1.32 -14.26 -4.57
CA ILE A 428 0.91 -14.79 -3.28
C ILE A 428 1.44 -16.22 -3.11
N LEU A 429 2.25 -16.43 -2.08
CA LEU A 429 2.56 -17.76 -1.55
C LEU A 429 1.57 -18.08 -0.44
N ASP A 430 0.56 -18.89 -0.74
CA ASP A 430 -0.47 -19.33 0.20
C ASP A 430 -0.18 -20.73 0.74
N ASN A 431 0.15 -20.83 2.03
CA ASN A 431 0.31 -22.09 2.76
C ASN A 431 -0.83 -22.34 3.76
N ALA A 432 -1.90 -21.53 3.73
CA ALA A 432 -3.04 -21.68 4.62
C ALA A 432 -4.37 -21.43 3.90
N ALA A 433 -4.97 -20.25 4.05
CA ALA A 433 -6.23 -19.90 3.41
C ALA A 433 -6.22 -18.46 2.88
N LEU A 434 -6.47 -18.33 1.59
CA LEU A 434 -6.67 -17.08 0.87
C LEU A 434 -8.14 -16.89 0.50
N VAL A 435 -8.71 -15.73 0.84
CA VAL A 435 -10.09 -15.38 0.48
C VAL A 435 -10.10 -14.09 -0.36
N PHE A 436 -10.61 -14.19 -1.59
CA PHE A 436 -10.97 -13.03 -2.38
C PHE A 436 -12.47 -12.74 -2.24
N ASN A 437 -12.82 -11.70 -1.48
CA ASN A 437 -14.21 -11.24 -1.34
C ASN A 437 -14.50 -10.11 -2.32
N GLN A 438 -14.99 -10.46 -3.51
CA GLN A 438 -15.03 -9.56 -4.65
C GLN A 438 -16.44 -8.94 -4.83
N ALA A 439 -16.58 -7.68 -4.41
CA ALA A 439 -17.83 -6.90 -4.53
C ALA A 439 -17.93 -6.04 -5.80
N VAL A 440 -16.81 -5.85 -6.51
CA VAL A 440 -16.66 -5.13 -7.79
C VAL A 440 -15.80 -6.00 -8.70
N ASP A 441 -15.99 -6.05 -10.02
CA ASP A 441 -15.12 -6.86 -10.88
C ASP A 441 -13.64 -6.45 -10.72
N GLY A 442 -12.71 -7.41 -10.75
CA GLY A 442 -11.29 -7.12 -10.58
C GLY A 442 -10.38 -8.19 -11.18
N THR A 443 -9.15 -7.80 -11.50
CA THR A 443 -8.11 -8.67 -12.02
C THR A 443 -6.97 -8.76 -11.03
N HIS A 444 -6.57 -9.98 -10.66
CA HIS A 444 -5.35 -10.23 -9.90
C HIS A 444 -4.27 -10.78 -10.85
N ASP A 445 -3.19 -10.02 -11.00
CA ASP A 445 -2.10 -10.33 -11.94
C ASP A 445 -1.00 -11.22 -11.33
N GLY A 446 -0.96 -11.33 -10.00
CA GLY A 446 0.05 -12.13 -9.30
C GLY A 446 -0.17 -13.63 -9.45
N ASP A 447 0.93 -14.38 -9.44
CA ASP A 447 0.88 -15.85 -9.33
C ASP A 447 0.40 -16.25 -7.93
N ILE A 448 -0.40 -17.32 -7.84
CA ILE A 448 -0.80 -17.91 -6.56
C ILE A 448 -0.22 -19.32 -6.46
N SER A 449 0.59 -19.56 -5.43
CA SER A 449 1.35 -20.79 -5.21
C SER A 449 1.25 -21.28 -3.77
N GLY A 450 1.77 -22.48 -3.46
CA GLY A 450 1.86 -23.02 -2.10
C GLY A 450 0.93 -24.21 -1.84
N ALA A 451 0.72 -24.54 -0.57
CA ALA A 451 -0.09 -25.70 -0.15
C ALA A 451 -1.51 -25.34 0.34
N GLY A 452 -1.81 -24.05 0.42
CA GLY A 452 -3.07 -23.52 0.95
C GLY A 452 -4.26 -23.67 0.01
N SER A 453 -5.38 -23.10 0.45
CA SER A 453 -6.67 -23.13 -0.25
C SER A 453 -7.14 -21.73 -0.61
N MET A 454 -7.81 -21.61 -1.76
CA MET A 454 -8.35 -20.34 -2.24
C MET A 454 -9.87 -20.38 -2.25
N THR A 455 -10.49 -19.34 -1.70
CA THR A 455 -11.94 -19.11 -1.77
C THR A 455 -12.22 -17.78 -2.44
N LYS A 456 -13.00 -17.82 -3.52
CA LYS A 456 -13.57 -16.64 -4.15
C LYS A 456 -15.00 -16.47 -3.64
N THR A 457 -15.29 -15.39 -2.93
CA THR A 457 -16.63 -15.01 -2.47
C THR A 457 -17.08 -13.69 -3.13
N GLY A 458 -18.32 -13.30 -2.91
CA GLY A 458 -18.90 -12.07 -3.44
C GLY A 458 -19.40 -12.21 -4.87
N LEU A 459 -20.40 -11.41 -5.23
CA LEU A 459 -21.20 -11.61 -6.45
C LEU A 459 -20.51 -11.20 -7.75
N ARG A 460 -19.30 -10.61 -7.69
CA ARG A 460 -18.60 -10.09 -8.87
C ARG A 460 -17.48 -10.99 -9.34
N THR A 461 -16.93 -10.67 -10.50
CA THR A 461 -15.93 -11.44 -11.20
C THR A 461 -14.55 -11.18 -10.63
N LEU A 462 -13.81 -12.25 -10.32
CA LEU A 462 -12.36 -12.21 -10.18
C LEU A 462 -11.74 -12.83 -11.43
N ILE A 463 -10.95 -12.06 -12.15
CA ILE A 463 -10.06 -12.59 -13.20
C ILE A 463 -8.72 -12.89 -12.54
N GLN A 464 -8.33 -14.16 -12.53
CA GLN A 464 -7.00 -14.59 -12.10
C GLN A 464 -6.10 -14.69 -13.33
N ASN A 465 -5.22 -13.70 -13.50
CA ASN A 465 -4.36 -13.58 -14.67
C ASN A 465 -2.99 -14.24 -14.48
N GLY A 466 -2.45 -14.21 -13.24
CA GLY A 466 -1.23 -14.94 -12.88
C GLY A 466 -1.46 -16.46 -12.80
N ALA A 467 -0.36 -17.22 -12.82
CA ALA A 467 -0.38 -18.67 -12.77
C ALA A 467 -0.95 -19.19 -11.44
N VAL A 468 -1.70 -20.28 -11.49
CA VAL A 468 -2.28 -20.90 -10.29
C VAL A 468 -1.68 -22.29 -10.07
N THR A 469 -0.78 -22.37 -9.09
CA THR A 469 0.04 -23.57 -8.80
C THR A 469 -0.07 -24.06 -7.36
N TYR A 470 -1.00 -23.51 -6.56
CA TYR A 470 -1.25 -24.04 -5.22
C TYR A 470 -1.91 -25.42 -5.26
N SER A 471 -1.61 -26.26 -4.27
CA SER A 471 -2.07 -27.66 -4.24
C SER A 471 -3.37 -27.91 -3.49
N GLY A 472 -3.84 -26.96 -2.67
CA GLY A 472 -5.13 -27.08 -1.99
C GLY A 472 -6.34 -26.85 -2.90
N SER A 473 -7.52 -26.88 -2.30
CA SER A 473 -8.79 -26.78 -3.03
C SER A 473 -9.12 -25.34 -3.42
N THR A 474 -9.87 -25.19 -4.52
CA THR A 474 -10.50 -23.93 -4.93
C THR A 474 -11.98 -23.96 -4.56
N THR A 475 -12.50 -22.92 -3.91
CA THR A 475 -13.95 -22.73 -3.72
C THR A 475 -14.40 -21.45 -4.41
N VAL A 476 -15.48 -21.52 -5.20
CA VAL A 476 -16.14 -20.36 -5.80
C VAL A 476 -17.53 -20.27 -5.19
N ASP A 477 -17.70 -19.33 -4.26
CA ASP A 477 -18.92 -19.09 -3.49
C ASP A 477 -19.61 -17.80 -3.96
N GLY A 478 -20.35 -17.94 -5.06
CA GLY A 478 -20.98 -16.83 -5.77
C GLY A 478 -20.07 -16.07 -6.73
N GLY A 479 -20.70 -15.31 -7.65
CA GLY A 479 -20.00 -14.58 -8.72
C GLY A 479 -19.26 -15.51 -9.67
N ALA A 480 -18.15 -15.03 -10.24
CA ALA A 480 -17.32 -15.81 -11.17
C ALA A 480 -15.83 -15.73 -10.80
N LEU A 481 -15.14 -16.86 -10.93
CA LEU A 481 -13.68 -16.96 -11.01
C LEU A 481 -13.31 -17.27 -12.47
N LEU A 482 -12.71 -16.32 -13.16
CA LEU A 482 -12.26 -16.50 -14.54
C LEU A 482 -10.75 -16.68 -14.59
N LEU A 483 -10.31 -17.77 -15.17
CA LEU A 483 -8.91 -18.14 -15.28
C LEU A 483 -8.34 -17.77 -16.65
N THR A 484 -7.08 -17.34 -16.67
CA THR A 484 -6.27 -17.25 -17.89
C THR A 484 -5.30 -18.43 -18.02
N SER A 485 -5.07 -19.17 -16.93
CA SER A 485 -4.20 -20.35 -16.84
C SER A 485 -4.88 -21.50 -16.06
N PRO A 486 -4.55 -22.78 -16.34
CA PRO A 486 -5.16 -23.91 -15.63
C PRO A 486 -4.82 -23.98 -14.14
N LEU A 487 -5.70 -24.61 -13.34
CA LEU A 487 -5.49 -24.93 -11.92
C LEU A 487 -4.57 -26.16 -11.75
N THR A 488 -3.33 -26.07 -12.23
CA THR A 488 -2.47 -27.25 -12.50
C THR A 488 -2.26 -28.19 -11.32
N ALA A 489 -2.18 -27.67 -10.09
CA ALA A 489 -1.88 -28.45 -8.89
C ALA A 489 -3.06 -28.60 -7.91
N SER A 490 -4.17 -27.88 -8.12
CA SER A 490 -5.27 -27.86 -7.16
C SER A 490 -5.88 -29.24 -6.94
N SER A 491 -6.22 -29.57 -5.70
CA SER A 491 -6.81 -30.87 -5.32
C SER A 491 -8.27 -31.04 -5.76
N GLY A 492 -8.95 -29.95 -6.13
CA GLY A 492 -10.34 -29.97 -6.59
C GLY A 492 -11.00 -28.60 -6.53
N VAL A 493 -12.17 -28.49 -7.15
CA VAL A 493 -12.98 -27.27 -7.17
C VAL A 493 -14.35 -27.53 -6.54
N SER A 494 -14.81 -26.64 -5.68
CA SER A 494 -16.20 -26.58 -5.19
C SER A 494 -16.87 -25.32 -5.70
N LEU A 495 -18.06 -25.45 -6.30
CA LEU A 495 -18.90 -24.33 -6.73
C LEU A 495 -20.12 -24.26 -5.80
N THR A 496 -20.20 -23.20 -5.01
CA THR A 496 -21.29 -22.94 -4.04
C THR A 496 -21.90 -21.57 -4.32
N GLY A 497 -23.07 -21.27 -3.74
CA GLY A 497 -23.66 -19.93 -3.84
C GLY A 497 -23.99 -19.49 -5.28
N GLY A 498 -24.17 -20.43 -6.23
CA GLY A 498 -24.32 -20.12 -7.64
C GLY A 498 -23.02 -19.71 -8.35
N GLY A 499 -21.86 -20.05 -7.77
CA GLY A 499 -20.54 -19.68 -8.29
C GLY A 499 -20.24 -20.26 -9.67
N LEU A 500 -19.54 -19.47 -10.48
CA LEU A 500 -19.09 -19.86 -11.81
C LEU A 500 -17.57 -20.01 -11.86
N LEU A 501 -17.08 -21.16 -12.32
CA LEU A 501 -15.69 -21.31 -12.75
C LEU A 501 -15.60 -21.11 -14.26
N GLY A 502 -14.73 -20.24 -14.72
CA GLY A 502 -14.61 -19.98 -16.15
C GLY A 502 -13.21 -19.77 -16.66
N ALA A 503 -13.13 -19.67 -17.98
CA ALA A 503 -11.90 -19.43 -18.70
C ALA A 503 -12.05 -18.30 -19.72
N THR A 504 -11.04 -17.46 -19.83
CA THR A 504 -10.94 -16.41 -20.85
C THR A 504 -10.08 -16.83 -22.05
N ARG A 505 -9.47 -18.01 -21.98
CA ARG A 505 -8.65 -18.66 -23.01
C ARG A 505 -9.06 -20.13 -23.13
N THR A 506 -8.78 -20.75 -24.27
CA THR A 506 -8.95 -22.19 -24.42
C THR A 506 -7.99 -22.92 -23.48
N MET A 507 -8.53 -23.79 -22.63
CA MET A 507 -7.74 -24.52 -21.63
C MET A 507 -8.42 -25.83 -21.21
N MET A 508 -7.63 -26.71 -20.59
CA MET A 508 -8.13 -27.93 -19.94
C MET A 508 -7.87 -27.86 -18.43
N LEU A 509 -8.89 -28.21 -17.65
CA LEU A 509 -8.80 -28.47 -16.22
C LEU A 509 -8.94 -29.97 -15.98
N THR A 510 -8.04 -30.56 -15.21
CA THR A 510 -8.07 -32.00 -14.88
C THR A 510 -8.68 -32.27 -13.50
N GLN A 511 -9.04 -31.21 -12.79
CA GLN A 511 -9.56 -31.24 -11.43
C GLN A 511 -10.99 -31.78 -11.40
N ASN A 512 -11.32 -32.51 -10.34
CA ASN A 512 -12.72 -32.82 -10.04
C ASN A 512 -13.43 -31.53 -9.61
N VAL A 513 -14.67 -31.37 -10.06
CA VAL A 513 -15.52 -30.22 -9.73
C VAL A 513 -16.78 -30.72 -9.04
N THR A 514 -17.11 -30.15 -7.88
CA THR A 514 -18.35 -30.42 -7.17
C THR A 514 -19.24 -29.19 -7.24
N ILE A 515 -20.46 -29.36 -7.75
CA ILE A 515 -21.48 -28.32 -7.80
C ILE A 515 -22.40 -28.50 -6.60
N ASP A 516 -22.59 -27.46 -5.80
CA ASP A 516 -23.52 -27.49 -4.69
C ASP A 516 -24.96 -27.80 -5.15
N THR A 517 -25.68 -28.55 -4.32
CA THR A 517 -27.04 -28.98 -4.63
C THR A 517 -28.10 -27.95 -4.24
N ALA A 518 -27.78 -26.98 -3.37
CA ALA A 518 -28.75 -26.01 -2.89
C ALA A 518 -28.94 -24.85 -3.88
N LEU A 519 -27.85 -24.20 -4.28
CA LEU A 519 -27.90 -23.03 -5.18
C LEU A 519 -27.30 -23.28 -6.57
N GLY A 520 -26.76 -24.49 -6.81
CA GLY A 520 -26.11 -24.83 -8.07
C GLY A 520 -24.79 -24.10 -8.26
N GLY A 521 -24.34 -24.08 -9.51
CA GLY A 521 -23.07 -23.51 -9.96
C GLY A 521 -22.83 -23.89 -11.41
N GLY A 522 -21.76 -23.37 -12.00
CA GLY A 522 -21.60 -23.55 -13.43
C GLY A 522 -20.26 -23.17 -14.02
N PHE A 523 -20.25 -23.20 -15.34
CA PHE A 523 -19.08 -22.97 -16.15
C PHE A 523 -19.28 -21.83 -17.14
N TYR A 524 -18.25 -21.00 -17.26
CA TYR A 524 -18.20 -19.90 -18.21
C TYR A 524 -17.04 -20.08 -19.19
N ALA A 525 -17.30 -19.84 -20.48
CA ALA A 525 -16.25 -19.74 -21.49
C ALA A 525 -16.45 -18.48 -22.34
N SER A 526 -15.38 -17.69 -22.52
CA SER A 526 -15.39 -16.51 -23.40
C SER A 526 -15.61 -16.90 -24.86
N ALA A 527 -16.12 -15.96 -25.66
CA ALA A 527 -16.33 -16.16 -27.10
C ALA A 527 -15.06 -16.67 -27.79
N GLY A 528 -15.21 -17.67 -28.66
CA GLY A 528 -14.09 -18.27 -29.40
C GLY A 528 -13.14 -19.14 -28.56
N THR A 529 -13.49 -19.45 -27.31
CA THR A 529 -12.68 -20.30 -26.42
C THR A 529 -13.40 -21.59 -26.04
N ASN A 530 -12.64 -22.58 -25.57
CA ASN A 530 -13.17 -23.83 -25.03
C ASN A 530 -12.56 -24.12 -23.65
N LEU A 531 -13.42 -24.30 -22.64
CA LEU A 531 -13.04 -24.81 -21.33
C LEU A 531 -13.31 -26.32 -21.27
N SER A 532 -12.25 -27.13 -21.36
CA SER A 532 -12.35 -28.59 -21.26
C SER A 532 -12.18 -29.06 -19.82
N LEU A 533 -13.08 -29.91 -19.34
CA LEU A 533 -13.07 -30.50 -18.01
C LEU A 533 -12.77 -32.01 -18.13
N GLY A 534 -11.53 -32.35 -17.76
CA GLY A 534 -10.96 -33.68 -17.70
C GLY A 534 -11.40 -34.50 -16.48
N GLY A 535 -11.55 -33.84 -15.33
CA GLY A 535 -12.00 -34.45 -14.08
C GLY A 535 -13.50 -34.71 -14.05
N VAL A 536 -13.95 -35.38 -12.98
CA VAL A 536 -15.37 -35.67 -12.75
C VAL A 536 -16.08 -34.41 -12.25
N VAL A 537 -17.14 -34.00 -12.95
CA VAL A 537 -18.11 -33.01 -12.48
C VAL A 537 -19.26 -33.73 -11.77
N SER A 538 -19.53 -33.35 -10.51
CA SER A 538 -20.50 -34.02 -9.63
C SER A 538 -21.43 -33.03 -8.93
N GLY A 539 -22.48 -33.53 -8.26
CA GLY A 539 -23.35 -32.72 -7.41
C GLY A 539 -24.66 -32.25 -8.07
N GLY A 540 -24.96 -30.95 -7.93
CA GLY A 540 -26.20 -30.30 -8.38
C GLY A 540 -26.41 -30.21 -9.90
N GLN A 541 -27.26 -29.29 -10.34
CA GLN A 541 -27.45 -28.99 -11.76
C GLN A 541 -26.28 -28.15 -12.29
N LEU A 542 -25.74 -28.50 -13.45
CA LEU A 542 -24.70 -27.74 -14.15
C LEU A 542 -25.33 -26.55 -14.88
N LEU A 543 -24.86 -25.33 -14.60
CA LEU A 543 -25.15 -24.16 -15.43
C LEU A 543 -24.03 -23.91 -16.43
N LYS A 544 -24.37 -23.69 -17.70
CA LYS A 544 -23.45 -23.26 -18.76
C LYS A 544 -23.83 -21.87 -19.23
N VAL A 545 -22.86 -20.96 -19.17
CA VAL A 545 -22.95 -19.55 -19.60
C VAL A 545 -21.75 -19.17 -20.48
N GLY A 546 -21.78 -17.97 -21.05
CA GLY A 546 -20.72 -17.45 -21.94
C GLY A 546 -20.81 -18.02 -23.36
N ALA A 547 -20.32 -17.26 -24.34
CA ALA A 547 -20.47 -17.58 -25.76
C ALA A 547 -19.55 -18.71 -26.25
N GLY A 548 -18.49 -19.05 -25.50
CA GLY A 548 -17.60 -20.15 -25.82
C GLY A 548 -18.14 -21.53 -25.45
N ASP A 549 -17.33 -22.54 -25.71
CA ASP A 549 -17.67 -23.93 -25.46
C ASP A 549 -17.19 -24.38 -24.07
N VAL A 550 -17.94 -25.28 -23.44
CA VAL A 550 -17.45 -26.07 -22.30
C VAL A 550 -17.50 -27.53 -22.70
N THR A 551 -16.37 -28.22 -22.64
CA THR A 551 -16.25 -29.63 -23.02
C THR A 551 -16.15 -30.51 -21.80
N LEU A 552 -17.01 -31.52 -21.70
CA LEU A 552 -16.99 -32.52 -20.65
C LEU A 552 -16.40 -33.83 -21.18
N THR A 553 -15.28 -34.27 -20.62
CA THR A 553 -14.63 -35.53 -21.05
C THR A 553 -14.68 -36.62 -19.98
N GLY A 554 -14.81 -36.27 -18.70
CA GLY A 554 -14.97 -37.21 -17.59
C GLY A 554 -16.32 -37.92 -17.56
N ALA A 555 -16.42 -39.06 -16.86
CA ALA A 555 -17.70 -39.70 -16.54
C ALA A 555 -18.34 -38.95 -15.37
N ASN A 556 -19.33 -38.12 -15.67
CA ASN A 556 -19.84 -37.11 -14.74
C ASN A 556 -21.04 -37.63 -13.94
N THR A 557 -21.32 -37.00 -12.78
CA THR A 557 -22.37 -37.43 -11.85
C THR A 557 -23.28 -36.29 -11.34
N PHE A 558 -23.20 -35.10 -11.92
CA PHE A 558 -24.14 -34.00 -11.70
C PHE A 558 -25.58 -34.39 -12.14
N THR A 559 -26.61 -33.67 -11.67
CA THR A 559 -28.03 -34.14 -11.74
C THR A 559 -28.88 -33.60 -12.90
N GLY A 560 -28.31 -32.72 -13.72
CA GLY A 560 -28.93 -32.15 -14.92
C GLY A 560 -28.11 -30.98 -15.44
N ALA A 561 -28.48 -30.39 -16.58
CA ALA A 561 -27.79 -29.22 -17.12
C ALA A 561 -28.76 -28.14 -17.60
N SER A 562 -28.40 -26.87 -17.42
CA SER A 562 -29.05 -25.70 -18.00
C SER A 562 -28.03 -24.91 -18.81
N ILE A 563 -28.34 -24.62 -20.08
CA ILE A 563 -27.41 -24.02 -21.03
C ILE A 563 -28.03 -22.75 -21.59
N THR A 564 -27.47 -21.62 -21.17
CA THR A 564 -27.99 -20.29 -21.51
C THR A 564 -27.26 -19.63 -22.67
N SER A 565 -26.03 -20.07 -22.96
CA SER A 565 -25.20 -19.53 -24.05
C SER A 565 -24.06 -20.48 -24.40
N GLY A 566 -23.57 -20.38 -25.64
CA GLY A 566 -22.49 -21.21 -26.18
C GLY A 566 -22.88 -22.69 -26.26
N VAL A 567 -21.90 -23.59 -26.35
CA VAL A 567 -22.16 -25.03 -26.49
C VAL A 567 -21.62 -25.81 -25.29
N LEU A 568 -22.43 -26.69 -24.72
CA LEU A 568 -21.97 -27.77 -23.85
C LEU A 568 -21.62 -28.99 -24.70
N ARG A 569 -20.33 -29.32 -24.74
CA ARG A 569 -19.77 -30.37 -25.59
C ARG A 569 -19.52 -31.67 -24.82
N PHE A 570 -19.73 -32.81 -25.47
CA PHE A 570 -19.52 -34.15 -24.90
C PHE A 570 -19.14 -35.17 -25.99
N ASN A 571 -18.83 -36.43 -25.62
CA ASN A 571 -18.70 -37.55 -26.58
C ASN A 571 -19.54 -38.78 -26.22
N THR A 572 -19.96 -38.91 -24.97
CA THR A 572 -20.77 -40.04 -24.48
C THR A 572 -21.88 -39.54 -23.57
N ASP A 573 -22.95 -40.33 -23.45
CA ASP A 573 -24.05 -40.07 -22.52
C ASP A 573 -23.54 -39.94 -21.07
N ALA A 574 -22.50 -40.68 -20.67
CA ALA A 574 -21.89 -40.57 -19.34
C ALA A 574 -21.19 -39.22 -19.07
N ASN A 575 -20.80 -38.48 -20.11
CA ASN A 575 -20.24 -37.13 -19.92
C ASN A 575 -21.29 -36.12 -19.46
N LEU A 576 -22.58 -36.40 -19.66
CA LEU A 576 -23.68 -35.47 -19.33
C LEU A 576 -24.28 -35.73 -17.93
N GLY A 577 -23.55 -36.38 -17.03
CA GLY A 577 -23.97 -36.54 -15.62
C GLY A 577 -24.83 -37.78 -15.38
N LYS A 578 -25.59 -37.79 -14.28
CA LYS A 578 -26.67 -38.76 -14.08
C LYS A 578 -27.80 -38.53 -15.11
N PRO A 579 -28.66 -39.52 -15.37
CA PRO A 579 -29.87 -39.29 -16.15
C PRO A 579 -30.69 -38.15 -15.54
N GLY A 580 -30.92 -37.10 -16.33
CA GLY A 580 -31.56 -35.86 -15.90
C GLY A 580 -31.91 -35.00 -17.12
N VAL A 581 -32.74 -33.98 -16.91
CA VAL A 581 -33.15 -33.07 -17.98
C VAL A 581 -31.97 -32.17 -18.40
N ILE A 582 -31.86 -31.94 -19.70
CA ILE A 582 -31.03 -30.89 -20.28
C ILE A 582 -31.94 -29.76 -20.72
N ILE A 583 -31.73 -28.58 -20.17
CA ILE A 583 -32.50 -27.38 -20.43
C ILE A 583 -31.69 -26.47 -21.35
N ILE A 584 -32.31 -26.04 -22.45
CA ILE A 584 -31.75 -25.08 -23.39
C ILE A 584 -32.52 -23.76 -23.25
N ASP A 585 -31.79 -22.72 -22.87
CA ASP A 585 -32.30 -21.36 -22.64
C ASP A 585 -31.38 -20.32 -23.29
N GLY A 586 -31.01 -20.53 -24.57
CA GLY A 586 -30.17 -19.62 -25.34
C GLY A 586 -28.87 -20.22 -25.91
N GLY A 587 -28.47 -21.42 -25.50
CA GLY A 587 -27.28 -22.11 -26.03
C GLY A 587 -27.57 -23.47 -26.66
N SER A 588 -26.56 -24.34 -26.74
CA SER A 588 -26.71 -25.65 -27.39
C SER A 588 -25.97 -26.78 -26.67
N VAL A 589 -26.38 -28.02 -26.94
CA VAL A 589 -25.60 -29.23 -26.65
C VAL A 589 -25.06 -29.83 -27.94
N GLY A 590 -23.84 -30.37 -27.94
CA GLY A 590 -23.28 -31.00 -29.15
C GLY A 590 -22.12 -31.96 -28.88
N SER A 591 -21.81 -32.81 -29.85
CA SER A 591 -20.65 -33.70 -29.74
C SER A 591 -19.34 -32.97 -30.04
N THR A 592 -18.21 -33.39 -29.46
CA THR A 592 -16.87 -32.92 -29.91
C THR A 592 -16.32 -33.71 -31.09
N SER A 593 -16.71 -34.97 -31.24
CA SER A 593 -16.18 -35.90 -32.25
C SER A 593 -17.28 -36.80 -32.82
N ALA A 594 -17.04 -37.33 -34.03
CA ALA A 594 -17.85 -38.38 -34.64
C ALA A 594 -17.55 -39.78 -34.07
N THR A 595 -16.69 -39.90 -33.06
CA THR A 595 -16.35 -41.15 -32.37
C THR A 595 -16.64 -41.05 -30.87
N PRO A 596 -17.49 -41.92 -30.30
CA PRO A 596 -18.22 -43.02 -30.95
C PRO A 596 -19.20 -42.52 -32.02
N VAL A 597 -19.46 -43.34 -33.04
CA VAL A 597 -20.35 -42.96 -34.15
C VAL A 597 -21.75 -42.72 -33.62
N ALA A 598 -22.24 -41.49 -33.80
CA ALA A 598 -23.57 -41.02 -33.43
C ALA A 598 -23.96 -41.41 -31.98
N PRO A 599 -23.35 -40.79 -30.95
CA PRO A 599 -23.66 -41.11 -29.57
C PRO A 599 -25.17 -41.00 -29.34
N ALA A 600 -25.76 -42.08 -28.81
CA ALA A 600 -27.18 -42.14 -28.51
C ALA A 600 -27.44 -41.50 -27.15
N ILE A 601 -28.19 -40.40 -27.14
CA ILE A 601 -28.53 -39.63 -25.94
C ILE A 601 -30.01 -39.85 -25.61
N GLY A 602 -30.25 -40.57 -24.51
CA GLY A 602 -31.59 -40.94 -24.05
C GLY A 602 -32.21 -39.93 -23.07
N ARG A 603 -31.61 -38.75 -22.90
CA ARG A 603 -32.03 -37.76 -21.91
C ARG A 603 -33.20 -36.89 -22.39
N PRO A 604 -34.12 -36.48 -21.50
CA PRO A 604 -35.06 -35.42 -21.81
C PRO A 604 -34.36 -34.11 -22.18
N LEU A 605 -34.77 -33.50 -23.29
CA LEU A 605 -34.33 -32.17 -23.72
C LEU A 605 -35.52 -31.20 -23.62
N SER A 606 -35.33 -30.08 -22.94
CA SER A 606 -36.33 -29.03 -22.77
C SER A 606 -35.83 -27.73 -23.39
N LEU A 607 -36.42 -27.29 -24.49
CA LEU A 607 -36.10 -26.03 -25.15
C LEU A 607 -37.05 -24.94 -24.67
N ILE A 608 -36.57 -24.05 -23.81
CA ILE A 608 -37.37 -22.93 -23.28
C ILE A 608 -36.96 -21.58 -23.88
N GLY A 609 -35.81 -21.54 -24.54
CA GLY A 609 -35.31 -20.41 -25.32
C GLY A 609 -34.64 -20.88 -26.62
N ALA A 610 -34.01 -19.95 -27.33
CA ALA A 610 -33.32 -20.24 -28.59
C ALA A 610 -32.15 -21.23 -28.41
N GLY A 611 -31.80 -21.95 -29.48
CA GLY A 611 -30.67 -22.87 -29.50
C GLY A 611 -31.09 -24.30 -29.83
N GLY A 612 -30.38 -25.31 -29.30
CA GLY A 612 -30.77 -26.70 -29.46
C GLY A 612 -29.61 -27.68 -29.51
N VAL A 613 -29.62 -28.54 -30.52
CA VAL A 613 -28.57 -29.55 -30.75
C VAL A 613 -27.59 -29.04 -31.81
N ASP A 614 -26.35 -28.78 -31.42
CA ASP A 614 -25.26 -28.42 -32.33
C ASP A 614 -24.65 -29.68 -32.97
N VAL A 615 -24.85 -29.80 -34.29
CA VAL A 615 -24.32 -30.89 -35.14
C VAL A 615 -23.16 -30.44 -36.03
N ALA A 616 -22.64 -29.22 -35.84
CA ALA A 616 -21.59 -28.66 -36.70
C ALA A 616 -20.28 -29.47 -36.64
N ASN A 617 -19.95 -30.03 -35.47
CA ASN A 617 -18.74 -30.84 -35.30
C ASN A 617 -18.98 -32.32 -35.65
N ALA A 618 -20.09 -32.90 -35.19
CA ALA A 618 -20.48 -34.27 -35.49
C ALA A 618 -21.96 -34.51 -35.23
N GLY A 619 -22.56 -35.40 -36.03
CA GLY A 619 -23.95 -35.84 -35.82
C GLY A 619 -24.11 -36.68 -34.55
N LEU A 620 -25.32 -36.65 -33.99
CA LEU A 620 -25.69 -37.42 -32.81
C LEU A 620 -27.10 -37.99 -32.95
N THR A 621 -27.41 -39.04 -32.18
CA THR A 621 -28.77 -39.60 -32.11
C THR A 621 -29.41 -39.19 -30.80
N TRP A 622 -30.41 -38.31 -30.83
CA TRP A 622 -31.19 -37.99 -29.65
C TRP A 622 -32.45 -38.85 -29.60
N SER A 623 -32.51 -39.81 -28.68
CA SER A 623 -33.65 -40.73 -28.52
C SER A 623 -34.55 -40.39 -27.34
N GLY A 624 -34.10 -39.50 -26.45
CA GLY A 624 -34.92 -38.99 -25.35
C GLY A 624 -36.01 -38.02 -25.81
N PRO A 625 -37.05 -37.78 -24.98
CA PRO A 625 -38.12 -36.86 -25.34
C PRO A 625 -37.60 -35.43 -25.48
N ILE A 626 -38.08 -34.73 -26.51
CA ILE A 626 -37.81 -33.32 -26.75
C ILE A 626 -39.11 -32.55 -26.50
N SER A 627 -39.04 -31.48 -25.71
CA SER A 627 -40.20 -30.68 -25.28
C SER A 627 -39.83 -29.20 -25.14
N GLY A 628 -40.82 -28.35 -24.90
CA GLY A 628 -40.63 -26.91 -24.67
C GLY A 628 -41.19 -26.03 -25.79
N SER A 629 -41.01 -24.72 -25.65
CA SER A 629 -41.54 -23.69 -26.56
C SER A 629 -40.52 -23.17 -27.57
N GLY A 630 -39.24 -23.45 -27.36
CA GLY A 630 -38.10 -22.92 -28.13
C GLY A 630 -37.79 -23.65 -29.42
#